data_AF-A0A497LD09-F1
#
_entry.id   AF-A0A497LD09-F1
#
_cell.length_a   1.000
_cell.length_b   1.000
_cell.length_c   1.000
_cell.angle_alpha   90.00
_cell.angle_beta   90.00
_cell.angle_gamma   90.00
#
_symmetry.space_group_name_H-M   'P 1'
#
loop_
_entity.id
_entity.type
_entity.pdbx_description
1 polymer ?
#
loop_
_entity_poly.entity_id
_entity_poly.type
_entity_poly.pdbx_seq_one_letter_code
_entity_poly.pdbx_strand_id
1 'polypeptide(L)'
;MHMSENILSFTIDTEITPDAYSDLIRFFYHHYVLPRISHFVNIFSDNTSFISFILPDPMGRWWAKVEIVAGRPIAVRITTWGPVPKRVIEKLREDIFIGVQIFEEEVRRRSFYFAWVEGEPVIPERAPSKSRNVIYRMFTESMVFFFIIFIIIGAFLFMIVRMYAPLMLVVLQFILFLFSDKIIMRLGNWQITPEKPSVHILHYHLRDEEHKIFRRKFSRETLMKIKAEIYEKTLAVGRRVDFTTANEVFSRYGFTCRPESMSIKVINVYDIVKKAAGKFSLPIPKIVIANTIIPNAAASGPCPSRGILLITSGLLVQLEDDEILSVVGHEFSHLKGRDPLMLFMLSSAEYLLRVYVFWPFLFFLGYFYLFLALAAVYFIAKFFEAKADLESAIRLGRPEVLAEALRKIGFRRLQFERMPTYRLQEWLRWDPHPPLYFRVSRLERISDVEKIKHPFIRSIKDNIAGFIEALRMQQ
;
A
#
# COMPACT_ATOMS: atom_id res chain seq x y z
N MET A 1 3.95 -44.22 10.32
CA MET A 1 4.11 -42.95 9.58
C MET A 1 5.07 -42.09 10.37
N HIS A 2 6.26 -41.81 9.82
CA HIS A 2 7.33 -41.12 10.53
C HIS A 2 6.84 -39.77 11.08
N MET A 3 6.86 -39.62 12.41
CA MET A 3 6.61 -38.35 13.10
C MET A 3 7.91 -37.53 13.03
N SER A 4 8.22 -36.98 11.85
CA SER A 4 9.37 -36.12 11.65
C SER A 4 9.04 -34.69 12.08
N GLU A 5 9.96 -34.05 12.79
CA GLU A 5 9.90 -32.61 13.01
C GLU A 5 10.00 -31.88 11.67
N ASN A 6 9.09 -30.93 11.44
CA ASN A 6 9.14 -30.05 10.28
C ASN A 6 9.50 -28.64 10.75
N ILE A 7 10.55 -28.07 10.15
CA ILE A 7 11.01 -26.72 10.44
C ILE A 7 10.62 -25.81 9.27
N LEU A 8 9.88 -24.76 9.58
CA LEU A 8 9.56 -23.68 8.66
C LEU A 8 10.25 -22.40 9.16
N SER A 9 11.14 -21.83 8.36
CA SER A 9 11.75 -20.53 8.64
C SER A 9 11.33 -19.51 7.59
N PHE A 10 11.09 -18.28 8.04
CA PHE A 10 10.87 -17.14 7.16
C PHE A 10 11.38 -15.87 7.82
N THR A 11 11.67 -14.87 7.00
CA THR A 11 12.09 -13.54 7.43
C THR A 11 10.98 -12.54 7.21
N ILE A 12 10.96 -11.49 8.03
CA ILE A 12 10.09 -10.33 7.85
C ILE A 12 11.00 -9.11 7.74
N ASP A 13 11.00 -8.47 6.58
CA ASP A 13 11.72 -7.22 6.39
C ASP A 13 11.05 -6.12 7.23
N THR A 14 11.87 -5.32 7.91
CA THR A 14 11.40 -4.34 8.89
C THR A 14 12.17 -3.03 8.84
N GLU A 15 11.46 -1.93 9.06
CA GLU A 15 12.05 -0.60 9.23
C GLU A 15 12.47 -0.29 10.68
N ILE A 16 12.17 -1.19 11.63
CA ILE A 16 12.42 -0.98 13.08
C ILE A 16 13.91 -0.87 13.36
N THR A 17 14.35 0.18 14.04
CA THR A 17 15.76 0.36 14.44
C THR A 17 16.17 -0.53 15.62
N PRO A 18 17.48 -0.82 15.79
CA PRO A 18 17.96 -1.70 16.85
C PRO A 18 17.51 -1.33 18.27
N ASP A 19 17.33 -0.04 18.54
CA ASP A 19 16.86 0.46 19.84
C ASP A 19 15.41 0.06 20.17
N ALA A 20 14.63 -0.31 19.15
CA ALA A 20 13.24 -0.73 19.30
C ALA A 20 13.07 -2.27 19.30
N TYR A 21 14.14 -3.05 19.15
CA TYR A 21 14.07 -4.52 19.17
C TYR A 21 13.54 -5.06 20.52
N SER A 22 14.01 -4.52 21.64
CA SER A 22 13.51 -4.94 22.96
C SER A 22 12.04 -4.60 23.14
N ASP A 23 11.60 -3.47 22.58
CA ASP A 23 10.23 -3.02 22.65
C ASP A 23 9.32 -3.88 21.77
N LEU A 24 9.80 -4.35 20.61
CA LEU A 24 9.10 -5.32 19.77
C LEU A 24 8.86 -6.63 20.51
N ILE A 25 9.88 -7.17 21.19
CA ILE A 25 9.77 -8.41 21.95
C ILE A 25 8.78 -8.26 23.11
N ARG A 26 8.87 -7.15 23.87
CA ARG A 26 7.88 -6.84 24.91
C ARG A 26 6.48 -6.65 24.33
N PHE A 27 6.35 -6.03 23.17
CA PHE A 27 5.08 -5.85 22.49
C PHE A 27 4.44 -7.19 22.15
N PHE A 28 5.18 -8.13 21.56
CA PHE A 28 4.69 -9.49 21.29
C PHE A 28 4.26 -10.21 22.56
N TYR A 29 5.06 -10.14 23.62
CA TYR A 29 4.69 -10.74 24.89
C TYR A 29 3.35 -10.19 25.41
N HIS A 30 3.18 -8.87 25.48
CA HIS A 30 2.00 -8.25 26.09
C HIS A 30 0.75 -8.26 25.20
N HIS A 31 0.90 -8.15 23.88
CA HIS A 31 -0.24 -8.00 22.95
C HIS A 31 -0.59 -9.28 22.20
N TYR A 32 0.34 -10.24 22.10
CA TYR A 32 0.10 -11.51 21.42
C TYR A 32 0.02 -12.70 22.37
N VAL A 33 1.02 -12.86 23.23
CA VAL A 33 1.14 -14.04 24.11
C VAL A 33 0.26 -13.92 25.34
N LEU A 34 0.41 -12.85 26.12
CA LEU A 34 -0.26 -12.63 27.40
C LEU A 34 -1.81 -12.66 27.32
N PRO A 35 -2.47 -12.05 26.32
CA PRO A 35 -3.94 -12.10 26.22
C PRO A 35 -4.49 -13.49 25.90
N ARG A 36 -3.61 -14.40 25.46
CA ARG A 36 -3.92 -15.79 25.09
C ARG A 36 -3.05 -16.77 25.87
N ILE A 37 -2.61 -16.40 27.07
CA ILE A 37 -1.60 -17.17 27.82
C ILE A 37 -2.05 -18.61 28.11
N SER A 38 -3.36 -18.84 28.26
CA SER A 38 -3.95 -20.18 28.42
C SER A 38 -3.78 -21.09 27.20
N HIS A 39 -3.49 -20.55 26.02
CA HIS A 39 -3.28 -21.30 24.79
C HIS A 39 -1.80 -21.63 24.53
N PHE A 40 -0.87 -21.10 25.33
CA PHE A 40 0.57 -21.25 25.08
C PHE A 40 1.26 -21.90 26.28
N VAL A 41 2.31 -22.69 26.00
CA VAL A 41 3.17 -23.31 27.02
C VAL A 41 4.64 -23.03 26.71
N ASN A 42 5.53 -23.22 27.69
CA ASN A 42 6.98 -23.01 27.57
C ASN A 42 7.33 -21.65 26.95
N ILE A 43 6.73 -20.58 27.48
CA ILE A 43 7.01 -19.21 27.03
C ILE A 43 8.37 -18.78 27.62
N PHE A 44 9.30 -18.40 26.75
CA PHE A 44 10.61 -17.88 27.14
C PHE A 44 10.88 -16.58 26.37
N SER A 45 11.40 -15.56 27.05
CA SER A 45 11.79 -14.28 26.48
C SER A 45 13.07 -13.81 27.15
N ASP A 46 14.05 -13.34 26.36
CA ASP A 46 15.24 -12.67 26.89
C ASP A 46 14.98 -11.17 27.17
N ASN A 47 13.79 -10.67 26.80
CA ASN A 47 13.36 -9.26 26.86
C ASN A 47 14.23 -8.27 26.08
N THR A 48 15.12 -8.76 25.22
CA THR A 48 16.03 -7.95 24.40
C THR A 48 15.82 -8.20 22.92
N SER A 49 15.86 -9.44 22.47
CA SER A 49 15.85 -9.78 21.04
C SER A 49 15.17 -11.09 20.71
N PHE A 50 14.77 -11.90 21.69
CA PHE A 50 14.26 -13.24 21.47
C PHE A 50 13.01 -13.53 22.29
N ILE A 51 12.02 -14.12 21.64
CA ILE A 51 10.86 -14.73 22.30
C ILE A 51 10.52 -16.07 21.66
N SER A 52 10.15 -17.03 22.49
CA SER A 52 9.65 -18.33 22.06
C SER A 52 8.46 -18.78 22.88
N PHE A 53 7.57 -19.53 22.24
CA PHE A 53 6.39 -20.10 22.87
C PHE A 53 5.92 -21.33 22.09
N ILE A 54 5.23 -22.25 22.75
CA ILE A 54 4.68 -23.45 22.15
C ILE A 54 3.15 -23.35 22.13
N LEU A 55 2.57 -23.59 20.96
CA LEU A 55 1.14 -23.80 20.78
C LEU A 55 0.86 -25.32 20.76
N PRO A 56 0.30 -25.91 21.82
CA PRO A 56 -0.10 -27.30 21.84
C PRO A 56 -1.50 -27.51 21.23
N ASP A 57 -1.72 -28.69 20.69
CA ASP A 57 -3.06 -29.20 20.38
C ASP A 57 -3.82 -29.52 21.68
N PRO A 58 -5.11 -29.15 21.82
CA PRO A 58 -5.90 -29.51 22.99
C PRO A 58 -6.00 -31.03 23.25
N MET A 59 -5.87 -31.86 22.21
CA MET A 59 -5.88 -33.32 22.32
C MET A 59 -4.46 -33.92 22.40
N GLY A 60 -3.42 -33.09 22.47
CA GLY A 60 -2.02 -33.52 22.58
C GLY A 60 -1.45 -34.20 21.33
N ARG A 61 -2.13 -34.10 20.17
CA ARG A 61 -1.72 -34.83 18.96
C ARG A 61 -0.56 -34.18 18.22
N TRP A 62 -0.39 -32.87 18.38
CA TRP A 62 0.62 -32.08 17.71
C TRP A 62 0.99 -30.85 18.55
N TRP A 63 2.14 -30.24 18.26
CA TRP A 63 2.51 -28.94 18.81
C TRP A 63 3.32 -28.13 17.78
N ALA A 64 3.29 -26.81 17.92
CA ALA A 64 4.07 -25.89 17.12
C ALA A 64 4.85 -24.94 18.04
N LYS A 65 6.17 -25.03 18.02
CA LYS A 65 7.09 -24.11 18.70
C LYS A 65 7.40 -22.96 17.76
N VAL A 66 7.17 -21.73 18.23
CA VAL A 66 7.49 -20.50 17.53
C VAL A 66 8.67 -19.83 18.21
N GLU A 67 9.63 -19.36 17.43
CA GLU A 67 10.80 -18.61 17.86
C GLU A 67 10.93 -17.36 16.98
N ILE A 68 10.98 -16.19 17.62
CA ILE A 68 11.09 -14.89 16.96
C ILE A 68 12.38 -14.23 17.45
N VAL A 69 13.24 -13.88 16.50
CA VAL A 69 14.49 -13.13 16.74
C VAL A 69 14.35 -11.76 16.10
N ALA A 70 14.34 -10.70 16.93
CA ALA A 70 14.34 -9.33 16.48
C ALA A 70 15.67 -8.99 15.78
N GLY A 71 15.57 -8.37 14.62
CA GLY A 71 16.70 -8.06 13.76
C GLY A 71 16.25 -7.35 12.49
N ARG A 72 17.19 -7.11 11.59
CA ARG A 72 16.95 -6.61 10.23
C ARG A 72 17.57 -7.59 9.23
N PRO A 73 16.79 -8.55 8.69
CA PRO A 73 15.35 -8.77 8.91
C PRO A 73 15.02 -9.48 10.25
N ILE A 74 13.75 -9.48 10.65
CA ILE A 74 13.25 -10.28 11.78
C ILE A 74 13.19 -11.74 11.33
N ALA A 75 13.83 -12.64 12.08
CA ALA A 75 13.83 -14.05 11.76
C ALA A 75 12.77 -14.79 12.58
N VAL A 76 11.94 -15.58 11.92
CA VAL A 76 10.91 -16.40 12.55
C VAL A 76 11.13 -17.86 12.20
N ARG A 77 11.15 -18.73 13.21
CA ARG A 77 11.27 -20.18 13.06
C ARG A 77 10.08 -20.86 13.73
N ILE A 78 9.39 -21.71 12.98
CA ILE A 78 8.27 -22.53 13.44
C ILE A 78 8.70 -23.99 13.33
N THR A 79 8.93 -24.63 14.47
CA THR A 79 9.21 -26.06 14.56
C THR A 79 7.92 -26.80 14.94
N THR A 80 7.52 -27.76 14.14
CA THR A 80 6.27 -28.50 14.32
C THR A 80 6.53 -29.98 14.56
N TRP A 81 5.67 -30.59 15.37
CA TRP A 81 5.68 -32.02 15.63
C TRP A 81 4.27 -32.60 15.54
N GLY A 82 4.13 -33.77 14.92
CA GLY A 82 2.85 -34.40 14.65
C GLY A 82 2.09 -33.80 13.45
N PRO A 83 0.83 -34.21 13.22
CA PRO A 83 0.04 -33.78 12.07
C PRO A 83 -0.57 -32.37 12.27
N VAL A 84 0.27 -31.34 12.34
CA VAL A 84 -0.19 -29.94 12.44
C VAL A 84 -0.98 -29.56 11.19
N PRO A 85 -2.23 -29.10 11.30
CA PRO A 85 -2.99 -28.64 10.15
C PRO A 85 -2.31 -27.44 9.48
N LYS A 86 -2.18 -27.43 8.15
CA LYS A 86 -1.55 -26.32 7.40
C LYS A 86 -2.12 -24.95 7.76
N ARG A 87 -3.44 -24.87 7.97
CA ARG A 87 -4.15 -23.65 8.37
C ARG A 87 -3.65 -23.06 9.69
N VAL A 88 -3.15 -23.89 10.61
CA VAL A 88 -2.57 -23.42 11.89
C VAL A 88 -1.23 -22.75 11.65
N ILE A 89 -0.36 -23.36 10.83
CA ILE A 89 0.96 -22.81 10.47
C ILE A 89 0.79 -21.47 9.73
N GLU A 90 -0.10 -21.43 8.73
CA GLU A 90 -0.43 -20.22 7.99
C GLU A 90 -0.95 -19.12 8.91
N LYS A 91 -1.86 -19.46 9.84
CA LYS A 91 -2.40 -18.51 10.82
C LYS A 91 -1.32 -17.98 11.76
N LEU A 92 -0.40 -18.81 12.23
CA LEU A 92 0.73 -18.37 13.06
C LEU A 92 1.63 -17.41 12.29
N ARG A 93 2.00 -17.75 11.04
CA ARG A 93 2.79 -16.87 10.17
C ARG A 93 2.12 -15.51 9.98
N GLU A 94 0.82 -15.50 9.66
CA GLU A 94 0.06 -14.26 9.50
C GLU A 94 -0.07 -13.46 10.81
N ASP A 95 -0.33 -14.12 11.94
CA ASP A 95 -0.42 -13.48 13.25
C ASP A 95 0.87 -12.76 13.63
N ILE A 96 2.02 -13.40 13.41
CA ILE A 96 3.33 -12.81 13.70
C ILE A 96 3.60 -11.65 12.76
N PHE A 97 3.38 -11.82 11.45
CA PHE A 97 3.55 -10.73 10.47
C PHE A 97 2.71 -9.51 10.82
N ILE A 98 1.42 -9.71 11.12
CA ILE A 98 0.53 -8.62 11.50
C ILE A 98 0.99 -7.99 12.83
N GLY A 99 1.44 -8.78 13.81
CA GLY A 99 1.98 -8.27 15.05
C GLY A 99 3.17 -7.32 14.83
N VAL A 100 4.11 -7.69 13.95
CA VAL A 100 5.22 -6.81 13.54
C VAL A 100 4.67 -5.53 12.92
N GLN A 101 3.74 -5.61 11.96
CA GLN A 101 3.21 -4.44 11.27
C GLN A 101 2.43 -3.47 12.17
N ILE A 102 1.71 -3.98 13.18
CA ILE A 102 1.07 -3.13 14.20
C ILE A 102 2.14 -2.38 15.00
N PHE A 103 3.16 -3.09 15.48
CA PHE A 103 4.24 -2.48 16.25
C PHE A 103 4.99 -1.42 15.42
N GLU A 104 5.33 -1.74 14.17
CA GLU A 104 5.91 -0.78 13.23
C GLU A 104 5.04 0.46 13.08
N GLU A 105 3.73 0.32 13.01
CA GLU A 105 2.84 1.46 12.95
C GLU A 105 2.85 2.31 14.24
N GLU A 106 2.94 1.69 15.42
CA GLU A 106 3.10 2.42 16.68
C GLU A 106 4.41 3.21 16.70
N VAL A 107 5.49 2.60 16.22
CA VAL A 107 6.81 3.22 16.04
C VAL A 107 6.72 4.37 15.01
N ARG A 108 6.07 4.17 13.86
CA ARG A 108 5.86 5.21 12.82
C ARG A 108 5.12 6.42 13.35
N ARG A 109 4.08 6.20 14.17
CA ARG A 109 3.29 7.30 14.77
C ARG A 109 4.10 8.17 15.72
N ARG A 110 5.17 7.61 16.29
CA ARG A 110 6.12 8.29 17.18
C ARG A 110 7.31 8.84 16.41
N SER A 111 7.61 8.33 15.22
CA SER A 111 8.72 8.78 14.38
C SER A 111 8.40 10.05 13.57
N PHE A 112 9.45 10.65 12.99
CA PHE A 112 9.33 11.60 11.91
C PHE A 112 10.32 11.24 10.81
N TYR A 113 10.03 11.64 9.57
CA TYR A 113 10.97 11.52 8.47
C TYR A 113 11.04 12.82 7.68
N PHE A 114 12.19 13.05 7.06
CA PHE A 114 12.42 14.09 6.07
C PHE A 114 12.73 13.45 4.73
N ALA A 115 12.06 13.93 3.69
CA ALA A 115 12.33 13.52 2.31
C ALA A 115 12.91 14.68 1.49
N TRP A 116 13.90 14.41 0.64
CA TRP A 116 14.47 15.37 -0.31
C TRP A 116 14.65 14.73 -1.69
N VAL A 117 14.62 15.58 -2.72
CA VAL A 117 15.09 15.26 -4.07
C VAL A 117 16.23 16.23 -4.38
N GLU A 118 17.34 15.72 -4.89
CA GLU A 118 18.52 16.55 -5.20
C GLU A 118 18.17 17.66 -6.20
N GLY A 119 18.54 18.91 -5.90
CA GLY A 119 18.28 20.05 -6.77
C GLY A 119 16.82 20.50 -6.86
N GLU A 120 15.94 20.00 -6.00
CA GLU A 120 14.55 20.43 -5.87
C GLU A 120 14.34 21.25 -4.57
N PRO A 121 13.34 22.14 -4.52
CA PRO A 121 13.11 22.95 -3.33
C PRO A 121 12.74 22.08 -2.12
N VAL A 122 13.18 22.53 -0.94
CA VAL A 122 12.85 21.89 0.34
C VAL A 122 11.39 22.20 0.70
N ILE A 123 10.53 21.20 0.58
CA ILE A 123 9.08 21.30 0.83
C ILE A 123 8.72 20.53 2.11
N PRO A 124 7.83 21.05 2.99
CA PRO A 124 7.37 20.33 4.17
C PRO A 124 6.58 19.07 3.80
N GLU A 125 6.69 18.06 4.65
CA GLU A 125 5.77 16.92 4.65
C GLU A 125 4.34 17.44 4.82
N ARG A 126 3.43 16.93 3.99
CA ARG A 126 2.00 17.15 4.18
C ARG A 126 1.51 16.14 5.20
N ALA A 127 1.31 16.60 6.45
CA ALA A 127 0.49 15.87 7.40
C ALA A 127 -0.94 15.70 6.83
N PRO A 128 -1.69 14.64 7.19
CA PRO A 128 -3.09 14.48 6.81
C PRO A 128 -3.93 15.60 7.44
N SER A 129 -3.98 16.76 6.78
CA SER A 129 -4.77 17.91 7.17
C SER A 129 -6.23 17.68 6.74
N LYS A 130 -7.17 17.86 7.67
CA LYS A 130 -8.62 17.75 7.40
C LYS A 130 -9.13 18.77 6.36
N SER A 131 -8.42 19.88 6.11
CA SER A 131 -9.02 21.08 5.50
C SER A 131 -8.60 21.40 4.05
N ARG A 132 -7.55 20.77 3.49
CA ARG A 132 -7.16 20.95 2.06
C ARG A 132 -7.07 19.66 1.25
N ASN A 133 -7.76 18.63 1.73
CA ASN A 133 -7.64 17.26 1.25
C ASN A 133 -8.69 16.84 0.21
N VAL A 134 -9.52 17.73 -0.32
CA VAL A 134 -10.56 17.29 -1.27
C VAL A 134 -9.93 16.72 -2.54
N ILE A 135 -8.99 17.43 -3.18
CA ILE A 135 -8.34 16.94 -4.39
C ILE A 135 -7.48 15.69 -4.11
N TYR A 136 -6.74 15.66 -3.00
CA TYR A 136 -5.96 14.47 -2.62
C TYR A 136 -6.86 13.26 -2.34
N ARG A 137 -7.92 13.40 -1.51
CA ARG A 137 -8.89 12.32 -1.24
C ARG A 137 -9.67 11.86 -2.46
N MET A 138 -9.97 12.78 -3.39
CA MET A 138 -10.59 12.47 -4.67
C MET A 138 -9.74 11.53 -5.54
N PHE A 139 -8.42 11.57 -5.39
CA PHE A 139 -7.49 10.73 -6.14
C PHE A 139 -6.94 9.52 -5.37
N THR A 140 -6.94 9.54 -4.02
CA THR A 140 -6.24 8.51 -3.23
C THR A 140 -7.12 7.62 -2.35
N GLU A 141 -8.35 8.02 -2.00
CA GLU A 141 -9.15 7.29 -1.00
C GLU A 141 -10.53 6.84 -1.52
N SER A 142 -11.24 7.67 -2.30
CA SER A 142 -12.55 7.28 -2.85
C SER A 142 -12.98 8.17 -4.01
N MET A 143 -13.45 7.54 -5.09
CA MET A 143 -14.06 8.22 -6.24
C MET A 143 -15.41 8.89 -5.92
N VAL A 144 -15.97 8.70 -4.71
CA VAL A 144 -17.28 9.24 -4.31
C VAL A 144 -17.33 10.76 -4.39
N PHE A 145 -16.29 11.48 -3.96
CA PHE A 145 -16.27 12.95 -4.04
C PHE A 145 -16.26 13.45 -5.49
N PHE A 146 -15.51 12.77 -6.36
CA PHE A 146 -15.52 13.06 -7.78
C PHE A 146 -16.92 12.85 -8.34
N PHE A 147 -17.57 11.73 -8.01
CA PHE A 147 -18.94 11.44 -8.42
C PHE A 147 -19.94 12.52 -7.97
N ILE A 148 -19.87 12.99 -6.72
CA ILE A 148 -20.72 14.08 -6.20
C ILE A 148 -20.53 15.35 -7.02
N ILE A 149 -19.30 15.73 -7.37
CA ILE A 149 -19.02 16.90 -8.20
C ILE A 149 -19.67 16.76 -9.58
N PHE A 150 -19.58 15.59 -10.24
CA PHE A 150 -20.23 15.38 -11.54
C PHE A 150 -21.74 15.30 -11.46
N ILE A 151 -22.32 14.84 -10.34
CA ILE A 151 -23.77 14.94 -10.13
C ILE A 151 -24.20 16.42 -10.11
N ILE A 152 -23.49 17.26 -9.36
CA ILE A 152 -23.81 18.70 -9.26
C ILE A 152 -23.65 19.37 -10.63
N ILE A 153 -22.53 19.14 -11.32
CA ILE A 153 -22.30 19.68 -12.67
C ILE A 153 -23.36 19.16 -13.64
N GLY A 154 -23.71 17.88 -13.57
CA GLY A 154 -24.72 17.25 -14.40
C GLY A 154 -26.11 17.86 -14.19
N ALA A 155 -26.51 18.12 -12.94
CA ALA A 155 -27.77 18.78 -12.62
C ALA A 155 -27.83 20.20 -13.20
N PHE A 156 -26.73 20.96 -13.09
CA PHE A 156 -26.63 22.30 -13.69
C PHE A 156 -26.71 22.25 -15.23
N LEU A 157 -25.97 21.33 -15.87
CA LEU A 157 -26.04 21.13 -17.32
C LEU A 157 -27.46 20.74 -17.76
N PHE A 158 -28.17 19.93 -16.98
CA PHE A 158 -29.55 19.54 -17.28
C PHE A 158 -30.51 20.73 -17.29
N MET A 159 -30.32 21.72 -16.41
CA MET A 159 -31.12 22.94 -16.41
C MET A 159 -30.95 23.76 -17.70
N ILE A 160 -29.76 23.70 -18.33
CA ILE A 160 -29.42 24.52 -19.51
C ILE A 160 -29.76 23.77 -20.81
N VAL A 161 -29.24 22.55 -20.99
CA VAL A 161 -29.27 21.82 -22.26
C VAL A 161 -30.18 20.58 -22.25
N ARG A 162 -30.88 20.33 -21.13
CA ARG A 162 -31.90 19.26 -20.95
C ARG A 162 -31.42 17.90 -21.47
N MET A 163 -32.00 17.42 -22.57
CA MET A 163 -31.74 16.08 -23.13
C MET A 163 -30.30 15.86 -23.57
N TYR A 164 -29.52 16.92 -23.82
CA TYR A 164 -28.11 16.80 -24.20
C TYR A 164 -27.13 16.84 -23.01
N ALA A 165 -27.62 17.09 -21.79
CA ALA A 165 -26.78 17.19 -20.61
C ALA A 165 -25.96 15.91 -20.31
N PRO A 166 -26.53 14.68 -20.40
CA PRO A 166 -25.76 13.46 -20.19
C PRO A 166 -24.60 13.32 -21.16
N LEU A 167 -24.83 13.62 -22.45
CA LEU A 167 -23.79 13.58 -23.47
C LEU A 167 -22.69 14.62 -23.20
N MET A 168 -23.07 15.86 -22.87
CA MET A 168 -22.10 16.91 -22.52
C MET A 168 -21.28 16.55 -21.28
N LEU A 169 -21.89 15.89 -20.29
CA LEU A 169 -21.19 15.44 -19.08
C LEU A 169 -20.12 14.39 -19.42
N VAL A 170 -20.42 13.43 -20.29
CA VAL A 170 -19.45 12.44 -20.77
C VAL A 170 -18.32 13.10 -21.56
N VAL A 171 -18.64 14.06 -22.43
CA VAL A 171 -17.61 14.83 -23.17
C VAL A 171 -16.71 15.61 -22.21
N LEU A 172 -17.27 16.26 -21.20
CA LEU A 172 -16.50 16.96 -20.17
C LEU A 172 -15.57 16.01 -19.40
N GLN A 173 -16.09 14.86 -18.97
CA GLN A 173 -15.27 13.84 -18.29
C GLN A 173 -14.15 13.30 -19.19
N PHE A 174 -14.42 13.09 -20.48
CA PHE A 174 -13.40 12.68 -21.44
C PHE A 174 -12.30 13.74 -21.60
N ILE A 175 -12.67 15.02 -21.67
CA ILE A 175 -11.69 16.12 -21.70
C ILE A 175 -10.82 16.09 -20.44
N LEU A 176 -11.41 15.91 -19.26
CA LEU A 176 -10.65 15.80 -18.01
C LEU A 176 -9.71 14.59 -18.00
N PHE A 177 -10.15 13.46 -18.56
CA PHE A 177 -9.31 12.28 -18.77
C PHE A 177 -8.11 12.58 -19.68
N LEU A 178 -8.29 13.32 -20.79
CA LEU A 178 -7.21 13.71 -21.70
C LEU A 178 -6.15 14.62 -21.07
N PHE A 179 -6.50 15.31 -19.98
CA PHE A 179 -5.61 16.16 -19.19
C PHE A 179 -5.24 15.56 -17.82
N SER A 180 -5.56 14.29 -17.57
CA SER A 180 -5.26 13.60 -16.31
C SER A 180 -3.78 13.65 -15.94
N ASP A 181 -2.89 13.52 -16.93
CA ASP A 181 -1.44 13.65 -16.76
C ASP A 181 -1.05 15.00 -16.12
N LYS A 182 -1.59 16.10 -16.64
CA LYS A 182 -1.34 17.45 -16.12
C LYS A 182 -1.96 17.67 -14.74
N ILE A 183 -3.12 17.05 -14.47
CA ILE A 183 -3.79 17.16 -13.18
C ILE A 183 -2.97 16.46 -12.09
N ILE A 184 -2.57 15.21 -12.32
CA ILE A 184 -1.76 14.43 -11.37
C ILE A 184 -0.39 15.08 -11.15
N MET A 185 0.22 15.68 -12.18
CA MET A 185 1.50 16.38 -12.05
C MET A 185 1.44 17.53 -11.03
N ARG A 186 0.29 18.19 -10.87
CA ARG A 186 0.09 19.26 -9.88
C ARG A 186 -0.09 18.74 -8.44
N LEU A 187 -0.41 17.46 -8.27
CA LEU A 187 -0.58 16.86 -6.94
C LEU A 187 0.76 16.60 -6.26
N GLY A 188 1.75 16.24 -7.05
CA GLY A 188 3.09 15.98 -6.55
C GLY A 188 3.88 17.24 -6.23
N ASN A 189 5.00 17.00 -5.56
CA ASN A 189 5.86 18.02 -5.00
C ASN A 189 7.18 18.13 -5.75
N TRP A 190 7.71 17.00 -6.21
CA TRP A 190 8.99 16.92 -6.91
C TRP A 190 8.88 16.05 -8.15
N GLN A 191 9.64 16.40 -9.18
CA GLN A 191 9.74 15.60 -10.39
C GLN A 191 11.07 14.84 -10.40
N ILE A 192 11.02 13.54 -10.67
CA ILE A 192 12.22 12.71 -10.81
C ILE A 192 12.61 12.69 -12.30
N THR A 193 13.90 12.88 -12.54
CA THR A 193 14.51 13.00 -13.87
C THR A 193 15.81 12.18 -13.89
N PRO A 194 16.39 11.87 -15.07
CA PRO A 194 17.70 11.23 -15.14
C PRO A 194 18.80 12.01 -14.39
N GLU A 195 18.70 13.34 -14.38
CA GLU A 195 19.65 14.23 -13.72
C GLU A 195 19.43 14.31 -12.21
N LYS A 196 18.21 14.04 -11.74
CA LYS A 196 17.80 14.03 -10.32
C LYS A 196 17.07 12.72 -10.00
N PRO A 197 17.79 11.58 -9.98
CA PRO A 197 17.14 10.27 -9.99
C PRO A 197 16.68 9.78 -8.62
N SER A 198 17.24 10.35 -7.55
CA SER A 198 17.19 9.78 -6.21
C SER A 198 16.34 10.60 -5.23
N VAL A 199 15.62 9.88 -4.37
CA VAL A 199 14.94 10.42 -3.19
C VAL A 199 15.75 10.04 -1.96
N HIS A 200 16.09 11.03 -1.14
CA HIS A 200 16.79 10.86 0.13
C HIS A 200 15.79 10.92 1.27
N ILE A 201 15.80 9.92 2.13
CA ILE A 201 14.91 9.79 3.27
C ILE A 201 15.76 9.69 4.52
N LEU A 202 15.58 10.63 5.44
CA LEU A 202 16.06 10.53 6.82
C LEU A 202 14.87 10.21 7.70
N HIS A 203 14.92 9.10 8.41
CA HIS A 203 13.88 8.65 9.32
C HIS A 203 14.46 8.56 10.72
N TYR A 204 13.76 9.13 11.71
CA TYR A 204 14.19 9.10 13.10
C TYR A 204 13.07 8.58 14.00
N HIS A 205 13.39 7.52 14.75
CA HIS A 205 12.51 6.90 15.72
C HIS A 205 12.63 7.61 17.08
N LEU A 206 11.54 8.23 17.53
CA LEU A 206 11.50 8.85 18.86
C LEU A 206 11.03 7.82 19.88
N ARG A 207 11.71 7.77 21.03
CA ARG A 207 11.21 7.03 22.20
C ARG A 207 9.95 7.68 22.77
N ASP A 208 9.21 6.96 23.60
CA ASP A 208 7.95 7.45 24.16
C ASP A 208 8.05 8.79 24.91
N GLU A 209 9.09 8.94 25.73
CA GLU A 209 9.36 10.17 26.47
C GLU A 209 9.77 11.32 25.53
N GLU A 210 10.63 11.03 24.56
CA GLU A 210 11.12 11.98 23.57
C GLU A 210 9.99 12.48 22.68
N HIS A 211 9.08 11.61 22.25
CA HIS A 211 8.00 11.96 21.35
C HIS A 211 7.08 13.05 21.92
N LYS A 212 6.75 12.97 23.22
CA LYS A 212 5.93 13.99 23.89
C LYS A 212 6.63 15.35 23.95
N ILE A 213 7.92 15.35 24.26
CA ILE A 213 8.75 16.56 24.34
C ILE A 213 8.95 17.15 22.94
N PHE A 214 9.26 16.29 21.96
CA PHE A 214 9.54 16.65 20.59
C PHE A 214 8.34 17.35 19.95
N ARG A 215 7.13 16.79 20.08
CA ARG A 215 5.90 17.42 19.56
C ARG A 215 5.58 18.78 20.19
N ARG A 216 5.96 18.99 21.45
CA ARG A 216 5.76 20.27 22.14
C ARG A 216 6.80 21.31 21.74
N LYS A 217 8.06 20.89 21.54
CA LYS A 217 9.20 21.77 21.29
C LYS A 217 9.36 22.12 19.80
N PHE A 218 9.12 21.18 18.90
CA PHE A 218 9.38 21.34 17.47
C PHE A 218 8.07 21.62 16.72
N SER A 219 7.86 22.90 16.39
CA SER A 219 6.79 23.29 15.47
C SER A 219 7.13 22.87 14.04
N ARG A 220 6.12 22.89 13.16
CA ARG A 220 6.32 22.62 11.72
C ARG A 220 7.35 23.56 11.09
N GLU A 221 7.40 24.81 11.52
CA GLU A 221 8.35 25.81 11.03
C GLU A 221 9.78 25.51 11.48
N THR A 222 9.96 25.09 12.74
CA THR A 222 11.28 24.69 13.25
C THR A 222 11.80 23.46 12.51
N LEU A 223 10.96 22.45 12.30
CA LEU A 223 11.32 21.26 11.52
C LEU A 223 11.70 21.62 10.08
N MET A 224 11.03 22.61 9.48
CA MET A 224 11.39 23.11 8.16
C MET A 224 12.76 23.79 8.11
N LYS A 225 13.09 24.59 9.13
CA LYS A 225 14.42 25.20 9.24
C LYS A 225 15.51 24.14 9.38
N ILE A 226 15.30 23.16 10.25
CA ILE A 226 16.21 22.01 10.40
C ILE A 226 16.38 21.27 9.08
N LYS A 227 15.26 20.93 8.42
CA LYS A 227 15.26 20.22 7.14
C LYS A 227 16.02 20.97 6.04
N ALA A 228 15.86 22.29 5.98
CA ALA A 228 16.59 23.15 5.05
C ALA A 228 18.08 23.23 5.40
N GLU A 229 18.43 23.40 6.68
CA GLU A 229 19.83 23.48 7.12
C GLU A 229 20.59 22.17 6.87
N ILE A 230 19.94 21.01 7.05
CA ILE A 230 20.52 19.71 6.68
C ILE A 230 20.76 19.65 5.17
N TYR A 231 19.80 20.09 4.35
CA TYR A 231 19.94 20.10 2.89
C TYR A 231 21.12 20.97 2.42
N GLU A 232 21.21 22.20 2.91
CA GLU A 232 22.29 23.15 2.55
C GLU A 232 23.67 22.62 2.91
N LYS A 233 23.79 21.93 4.06
CA LYS A 233 25.06 21.35 4.51
C LYS A 233 25.43 20.04 3.82
N THR A 234 24.49 19.37 3.15
CA THR A 234 24.71 18.03 2.57
C THR A 234 24.46 18.04 1.06
N LEU A 235 23.21 17.88 0.64
CA LEU A 235 22.82 17.69 -0.76
C LEU A 235 23.16 18.90 -1.63
N ALA A 236 23.07 20.13 -1.11
CA ALA A 236 23.41 21.34 -1.88
C ALA A 236 24.90 21.41 -2.26
N VAL A 237 25.78 20.78 -1.48
CA VAL A 237 27.23 20.70 -1.75
C VAL A 237 27.64 19.35 -2.35
N GLY A 238 26.67 18.54 -2.81
CA GLY A 238 26.92 17.24 -3.46
C GLY A 238 27.31 16.12 -2.49
N ARG A 239 27.07 16.29 -1.18
CA ARG A 239 27.31 15.24 -0.17
C ARG A 239 26.00 14.54 0.17
N ARG A 240 26.09 13.23 0.48
CA ARG A 240 24.93 12.46 0.95
C ARG A 240 24.53 12.93 2.34
N VAL A 241 23.25 12.78 2.66
CA VAL A 241 22.77 12.97 4.04
C VAL A 241 23.44 11.94 4.93
N ASP A 242 24.05 12.40 6.02
CA ASP A 242 24.71 11.54 7.01
C ASP A 242 24.25 11.87 8.43
N PHE A 243 24.44 10.90 9.33
CA PHE A 243 24.06 11.04 10.73
C PHE A 243 24.78 12.20 11.42
N THR A 244 26.06 12.41 11.13
CA THR A 244 26.88 13.41 11.80
C THR A 244 26.37 14.83 11.57
N THR A 245 26.04 15.15 10.32
CA THR A 245 25.53 16.45 9.91
C THR A 245 24.11 16.64 10.43
N ALA A 246 23.26 15.61 10.32
CA ALA A 246 21.91 15.66 10.87
C ALA A 246 21.93 15.91 12.38
N ASN A 247 22.72 15.14 13.14
CA ASN A 247 22.86 15.30 14.59
C ASN A 247 23.43 16.67 14.97
N GLU A 248 24.42 17.19 14.22
CA GLU A 248 24.96 18.53 14.45
C GLU A 248 23.85 19.60 14.32
N VAL A 249 23.04 19.54 13.26
CA VAL A 249 21.93 20.47 13.06
C VAL A 249 20.90 20.30 14.18
N PHE A 250 20.40 19.10 14.44
CA PHE A 250 19.42 18.87 15.51
C PHE A 250 19.91 19.34 16.88
N SER A 251 21.19 19.15 17.18
CA SER A 251 21.81 19.56 18.46
C SER A 251 21.76 21.09 18.64
N ARG A 252 21.90 21.88 17.57
CA ARG A 252 21.74 23.35 17.61
C ARG A 252 20.33 23.80 18.01
N TYR A 253 19.32 23.00 17.68
CA TYR A 253 17.94 23.22 18.11
C TYR A 253 17.63 22.53 19.45
N GLY A 254 18.66 22.01 20.13
CA GLY A 254 18.58 21.38 21.44
C GLY A 254 17.93 20.00 21.42
N PHE A 255 18.21 19.20 20.40
CA PHE A 255 17.83 17.78 20.34
C PHE A 255 19.04 16.95 19.90
N THR A 256 19.50 16.04 20.76
CA THR A 256 20.62 15.16 20.43
C THR A 256 20.09 13.86 19.86
N CYS A 257 20.45 13.56 18.61
CA CYS A 257 20.04 12.34 17.93
C CYS A 257 20.90 11.15 18.40
N ARG A 258 20.29 9.98 18.48
CA ARG A 258 21.02 8.71 18.66
C ARG A 258 21.26 8.06 17.30
N PRO A 259 22.46 7.48 17.06
CA PRO A 259 22.77 6.82 15.80
C PRO A 259 21.88 5.60 15.57
N GLU A 260 21.59 4.84 16.62
CA GLU A 260 20.76 3.64 16.54
C GLU A 260 19.32 3.95 16.13
N SER A 261 18.78 5.10 16.52
CA SER A 261 17.40 5.52 16.24
C SER A 261 17.22 6.20 14.87
N MET A 262 18.31 6.44 14.12
CA MET A 262 18.27 7.09 12.81
C MET A 262 18.50 6.08 11.68
N SER A 263 17.62 6.12 10.68
CA SER A 263 17.76 5.38 9.42
C SER A 263 17.85 6.37 8.25
N ILE A 264 18.83 6.19 7.37
CA ILE A 264 18.99 7.00 6.17
C ILE A 264 18.91 6.08 4.97
N LYS A 265 17.95 6.33 4.08
CA LYS A 265 17.67 5.55 2.87
C LYS A 265 17.77 6.45 1.64
N VAL A 266 18.47 5.98 0.61
CA VAL A 266 18.59 6.68 -0.68
C VAL A 266 18.05 5.76 -1.75
N ILE A 267 16.98 6.17 -2.40
CA ILE A 267 16.25 5.33 -3.35
C ILE A 267 16.36 5.98 -4.72
N ASN A 268 16.97 5.26 -5.67
CA ASN A 268 17.02 5.68 -7.06
C ASN A 268 15.70 5.31 -7.75
N VAL A 269 14.72 6.20 -7.60
CA VAL A 269 13.37 6.00 -8.15
C VAL A 269 13.40 5.97 -9.67
N TYR A 270 14.27 6.77 -10.32
CA TYR A 270 14.38 6.77 -11.77
C TYR A 270 14.77 5.41 -12.32
N ASP A 271 15.77 4.74 -11.72
CA ASP A 271 16.24 3.43 -12.16
C ASP A 271 15.22 2.32 -11.91
N ILE A 272 14.49 2.37 -10.78
CA ILE A 272 13.37 1.45 -10.51
C ILE A 272 12.31 1.57 -11.61
N VAL A 273 11.90 2.80 -11.93
CA VAL A 273 10.89 3.05 -12.97
C VAL A 273 11.41 2.69 -14.35
N LYS A 274 12.67 2.99 -14.67
CA LYS A 274 13.34 2.60 -15.92
C LYS A 274 13.37 1.08 -16.10
N LYS A 275 13.66 0.34 -15.02
CA LYS A 275 13.63 -1.13 -15.01
C LYS A 275 12.23 -1.66 -15.28
N ALA A 276 11.20 -1.10 -14.64
CA ALA A 276 9.80 -1.45 -14.92
C ALA A 276 9.42 -1.13 -16.37
N ALA A 277 9.74 0.06 -16.87
CA ALA A 277 9.49 0.47 -18.26
C ALA A 277 10.09 -0.51 -19.27
N GLY A 278 11.34 -0.95 -19.05
CA GLY A 278 11.99 -1.98 -19.86
C GLY A 278 11.25 -3.33 -19.85
N LYS A 279 10.83 -3.80 -18.68
CA LYS A 279 10.07 -5.07 -18.52
C LYS A 279 8.68 -5.03 -19.15
N PHE A 280 8.05 -3.86 -19.20
CA PHE A 280 6.75 -3.64 -19.82
C PHE A 280 6.83 -3.23 -21.29
N SER A 281 8.04 -2.94 -21.80
CA SER A 281 8.28 -2.40 -23.15
C SER A 281 7.49 -1.11 -23.40
N LEU A 282 7.48 -0.23 -22.39
CA LEU A 282 6.79 1.05 -22.42
C LEU A 282 7.80 2.21 -22.32
N PRO A 283 7.46 3.41 -22.81
CA PRO A 283 8.25 4.61 -22.52
C PRO A 283 8.25 4.88 -21.02
N ILE A 284 9.31 5.52 -20.53
CA ILE A 284 9.39 5.98 -19.14
C ILE A 284 8.35 7.10 -18.97
N PRO A 285 7.35 6.94 -18.08
CA PRO A 285 6.36 7.99 -17.82
C PRO A 285 7.01 9.15 -17.07
N LYS A 286 6.30 10.28 -16.96
CA LYS A 286 6.72 11.33 -16.01
C LYS A 286 6.63 10.78 -14.60
N ILE A 287 7.67 10.96 -13.80
CA ILE A 287 7.73 10.44 -12.43
C ILE A 287 7.62 11.61 -11.47
N VAL A 288 6.68 11.53 -10.54
CA VAL A 288 6.42 12.60 -9.58
C VAL A 288 6.30 12.04 -8.17
N ILE A 289 6.97 12.68 -7.21
CA ILE A 289 6.90 12.33 -5.80
C ILE A 289 5.94 13.26 -5.07
N ALA A 290 4.97 12.69 -4.35
CA ALA A 290 4.14 13.41 -3.39
C ALA A 290 4.71 13.25 -1.98
N ASN A 291 5.02 14.36 -1.32
CA ASN A 291 5.57 14.35 0.05
C ASN A 291 4.43 14.21 1.08
N THR A 292 3.97 12.97 1.28
CA THR A 292 2.87 12.56 2.17
C THR A 292 3.22 11.24 2.86
N ILE A 293 2.78 11.10 4.11
CA ILE A 293 3.06 9.94 4.96
C ILE A 293 2.25 8.69 4.56
N ILE A 294 1.18 8.86 3.78
CA ILE A 294 0.32 7.75 3.39
C ILE A 294 0.99 6.98 2.23
N PRO A 295 1.30 5.69 2.39
CA PRO A 295 1.91 4.89 1.35
C PRO A 295 0.93 4.72 0.18
N ASN A 296 1.33 5.20 -1.00
CA ASN A 296 0.55 5.02 -2.22
C ASN A 296 1.44 5.17 -3.47
N ALA A 297 1.04 4.50 -4.54
CA ALA A 297 1.50 4.76 -5.90
C ALA A 297 0.29 4.79 -6.83
N ALA A 298 0.37 5.56 -7.91
CA ALA A 298 -0.69 5.61 -8.90
C ALA A 298 -0.14 5.94 -10.28
N ALA A 299 -0.58 5.19 -11.28
CA ALA A 299 -0.41 5.53 -12.69
C ALA A 299 -1.64 6.25 -13.27
N SER A 300 -1.41 7.24 -14.11
CA SER A 300 -2.46 7.91 -14.87
C SER A 300 -1.95 8.41 -16.22
N GLY A 301 -2.83 9.04 -16.99
CA GLY A 301 -2.54 9.60 -18.31
C GLY A 301 -3.38 8.96 -19.42
N PRO A 302 -3.61 9.69 -20.52
CA PRO A 302 -4.49 9.24 -21.60
C PRO A 302 -3.91 8.09 -22.43
N CYS A 303 -2.59 7.96 -22.44
CA CYS A 303 -1.87 6.91 -23.16
C CYS A 303 -0.47 6.71 -22.54
N PRO A 304 0.22 5.57 -22.79
CA PRO A 304 1.53 5.30 -22.20
C PRO A 304 2.59 6.38 -22.45
N SER A 305 2.61 7.00 -23.64
CA SER A 305 3.56 8.08 -23.97
C SER A 305 3.28 9.40 -23.23
N ARG A 306 2.06 9.58 -22.72
CA ARG A 306 1.67 10.67 -21.82
C ARG A 306 1.37 10.13 -20.41
N GLY A 307 1.98 9.01 -20.05
CA GLY A 307 1.83 8.42 -18.74
C GLY A 307 2.48 9.27 -17.65
N ILE A 308 1.90 9.26 -16.47
CA ILE A 308 2.46 9.81 -15.25
C ILE A 308 2.37 8.76 -14.15
N LEU A 309 3.44 8.68 -13.36
CA LEU A 309 3.55 7.82 -12.19
C LEU A 309 3.76 8.71 -10.96
N LEU A 310 2.79 8.68 -10.05
CA LEU A 310 2.87 9.34 -8.75
C LEU A 310 3.31 8.31 -7.70
N ILE A 311 4.35 8.63 -6.94
CA ILE A 311 4.80 7.81 -5.80
C ILE A 311 4.82 8.68 -4.55
N THR A 312 4.33 8.18 -3.41
CA THR A 312 4.39 8.95 -2.16
C THR A 312 5.67 8.68 -1.39
N SER A 313 6.16 9.67 -0.64
CA SER A 313 7.28 9.47 0.29
C SER A 313 6.98 8.37 1.31
N GLY A 314 5.73 8.24 1.77
CA GLY A 314 5.33 7.18 2.71
C GLY A 314 5.51 5.77 2.12
N LEU A 315 5.30 5.59 0.81
CA LEU A 315 5.55 4.31 0.15
C LEU A 315 7.05 4.00 0.11
N LEU A 316 7.88 5.01 -0.18
CA LEU A 316 9.33 4.88 -0.23
C LEU A 316 9.96 4.63 1.16
N VAL A 317 9.36 5.15 2.22
CA VAL A 317 9.75 4.83 3.61
C VAL A 317 9.45 3.36 3.92
N GLN A 318 8.23 2.90 3.59
CA GLN A 318 7.72 1.61 4.05
C GLN A 318 8.19 0.39 3.23
N LEU A 319 8.50 0.56 1.94
CA LEU A 319 8.82 -0.54 1.03
C LEU A 319 10.30 -0.56 0.64
N GLU A 320 10.84 -1.75 0.44
CA GLU A 320 12.17 -1.99 -0.13
C GLU A 320 12.20 -1.84 -1.66
N ASP A 321 13.39 -1.70 -2.25
CA ASP A 321 13.54 -1.34 -3.67
C ASP A 321 12.85 -2.33 -4.64
N ASP A 322 12.84 -3.62 -4.32
CA ASP A 322 12.17 -4.64 -5.12
C ASP A 322 10.65 -4.71 -4.88
N GLU A 323 10.20 -4.39 -3.67
CA GLU A 323 8.79 -4.15 -3.37
C GLU A 323 8.26 -2.92 -4.11
N ILE A 324 9.00 -1.82 -4.10
CA ILE A 324 8.68 -0.60 -4.88
C ILE A 324 8.64 -0.96 -6.36
N LEU A 325 9.63 -1.71 -6.88
CA LEU A 325 9.62 -2.16 -8.28
C LEU A 325 8.36 -2.99 -8.61
N SER A 326 7.92 -3.84 -7.70
CA SER A 326 6.74 -4.69 -7.88
C SER A 326 5.43 -3.91 -7.90
N VAL A 327 5.29 -2.91 -7.02
CA VAL A 327 4.16 -1.97 -7.01
C VAL A 327 4.18 -1.10 -8.26
N VAL A 328 5.35 -0.57 -8.65
CA VAL A 328 5.49 0.17 -9.92
C VAL A 328 5.13 -0.72 -11.11
N GLY A 329 5.52 -1.99 -11.11
CA GLY A 329 5.10 -2.96 -12.15
C GLY A 329 3.58 -3.11 -12.25
N HIS A 330 2.88 -3.13 -11.12
CA HIS A 330 1.41 -3.14 -11.07
C HIS A 330 0.85 -1.87 -11.73
N GLU A 331 1.37 -0.69 -11.39
CA GLU A 331 0.96 0.58 -12.02
C GLU A 331 1.25 0.63 -13.53
N PHE A 332 2.37 0.07 -13.98
CA PHE A 332 2.71 -0.04 -15.40
C PHE A 332 1.72 -0.94 -16.17
N SER A 333 1.16 -1.97 -15.54
CA SER A 333 0.11 -2.78 -16.15
C SER A 333 -1.13 -1.94 -16.48
N HIS A 334 -1.52 -1.01 -15.60
CA HIS A 334 -2.64 -0.11 -15.86
C HIS A 334 -2.36 0.83 -17.05
N LEU A 335 -1.16 1.40 -17.12
CA LEU A 335 -0.74 2.23 -18.27
C LEU A 335 -0.81 1.42 -19.57
N LYS A 336 -0.24 0.20 -19.57
CA LYS A 336 -0.20 -0.67 -20.74
C LYS A 336 -1.60 -1.07 -21.19
N GLY A 337 -2.46 -1.45 -20.25
CA GLY A 337 -3.83 -1.86 -20.51
C GLY A 337 -4.77 -0.71 -20.87
N ARG A 338 -4.36 0.54 -20.63
CA ARG A 338 -5.21 1.73 -20.69
C ARG A 338 -6.46 1.54 -19.81
N ASP A 339 -6.28 0.91 -18.66
CA ASP A 339 -7.38 0.48 -17.79
C ASP A 339 -8.27 1.68 -17.37
N PRO A 340 -7.73 2.89 -17.06
CA PRO A 340 -8.57 4.06 -16.80
C PRO A 340 -9.48 4.45 -17.97
N LEU A 341 -9.02 4.32 -19.23
CA LEU A 341 -9.83 4.59 -20.41
C LEU A 341 -10.93 3.53 -20.58
N MET A 342 -10.59 2.25 -20.38
CA MET A 342 -11.55 1.15 -20.48
C MET A 342 -12.68 1.29 -19.43
N LEU A 343 -12.32 1.63 -18.19
CA LEU A 343 -13.29 1.89 -17.13
C LEU A 343 -14.13 3.15 -17.40
N PHE A 344 -13.51 4.20 -17.95
CA PHE A 344 -14.25 5.39 -18.39
C PHE A 344 -15.27 5.05 -19.49
N MET A 345 -14.89 4.28 -20.51
CA MET A 345 -15.79 3.88 -21.60
C MET A 345 -16.93 2.99 -21.07
N LEU A 346 -16.62 2.02 -20.22
CA LEU A 346 -17.62 1.15 -19.60
C LEU A 346 -18.64 1.97 -18.79
N SER A 347 -18.15 2.86 -17.92
CA SER A 347 -19.00 3.69 -17.05
C SER A 347 -19.83 4.69 -17.86
N SER A 348 -19.24 5.28 -18.91
CA SER A 348 -19.94 6.21 -19.81
C SER A 348 -21.02 5.51 -20.62
N ALA A 349 -20.73 4.31 -21.13
CA ALA A 349 -21.70 3.50 -21.86
C ALA A 349 -22.88 3.10 -20.97
N GLU A 350 -22.62 2.62 -19.74
CA GLU A 350 -23.67 2.33 -18.75
C GLU A 350 -24.51 3.57 -18.47
N TYR A 351 -23.87 4.72 -18.21
CA TYR A 351 -24.57 5.96 -17.91
C TYR A 351 -25.49 6.42 -19.04
N LEU A 352 -25.01 6.41 -20.29
CA LEU A 352 -25.79 6.85 -21.44
C LEU A 352 -26.93 5.87 -21.75
N LEU A 353 -26.68 4.55 -21.68
CA LEU A 353 -27.74 3.54 -21.85
C LEU A 353 -28.82 3.68 -20.76
N ARG A 354 -28.41 3.89 -19.51
CA ARG A 354 -29.33 4.12 -18.39
C ARG A 354 -30.27 5.30 -18.66
N VAL A 355 -29.72 6.42 -19.14
CA VAL A 355 -30.50 7.66 -19.34
C VAL A 355 -31.35 7.62 -20.62
N TYR A 356 -30.81 7.14 -21.74
CA TYR A 356 -31.51 7.23 -23.04
C TYR A 356 -32.34 6.00 -23.40
N VAL A 357 -31.97 4.82 -22.92
CA VAL A 357 -32.61 3.55 -23.31
C VAL A 357 -33.43 2.99 -22.16
N PHE A 358 -32.84 2.87 -20.97
CA PHE A 358 -33.48 2.17 -19.87
C PHE A 358 -34.40 3.05 -19.02
N TRP A 359 -34.31 4.38 -19.12
CA TRP A 359 -35.10 5.31 -18.31
C TRP A 359 -36.61 4.97 -18.22
N PRO A 360 -37.31 4.61 -19.31
CA PRO A 360 -38.74 4.24 -19.23
C PRO A 360 -39.01 2.99 -18.39
N PHE A 361 -38.09 2.03 -18.39
CA PHE A 361 -38.21 0.76 -17.65
C PHE A 361 -37.77 0.89 -16.18
N LEU A 362 -36.96 1.90 -15.88
CA LEU A 362 -36.37 2.13 -14.57
C LEU A 362 -37.25 2.96 -13.63
N PHE A 363 -38.44 3.40 -14.06
CA PHE A 363 -39.31 4.25 -13.24
C PHE A 363 -39.75 3.57 -11.92
N PHE A 364 -39.93 2.24 -11.91
CA PHE A 364 -40.36 1.47 -10.72
C PHE A 364 -39.21 0.82 -9.93
N LEU A 365 -38.04 0.62 -10.54
CA LEU A 365 -36.87 -0.06 -9.96
C LEU A 365 -35.61 0.83 -9.89
N GLY A 366 -35.74 2.13 -10.17
CA GLY A 366 -34.63 3.00 -10.57
C GLY A 366 -33.49 3.09 -9.56
N TYR A 367 -33.80 3.24 -8.27
CA TYR A 367 -32.77 3.23 -7.23
C TYR A 367 -32.07 1.88 -7.14
N PHE A 368 -32.82 0.76 -7.17
CA PHE A 368 -32.23 -0.58 -7.14
C PHE A 368 -31.31 -0.84 -8.33
N TYR A 369 -31.72 -0.41 -9.52
CA TYR A 369 -30.87 -0.49 -10.72
C TYR A 369 -29.59 0.32 -10.56
N LEU A 370 -29.64 1.55 -10.02
CA LEU A 370 -28.46 2.36 -9.80
C LEU A 370 -27.46 1.64 -8.88
N PHE A 371 -27.93 1.07 -7.76
CA PHE A 371 -27.09 0.28 -6.86
C PHE A 371 -26.48 -0.94 -7.57
N LEU A 372 -27.27 -1.67 -8.35
CA LEU A 372 -26.82 -2.86 -9.09
C LEU A 372 -25.78 -2.50 -10.16
N ALA A 373 -26.03 -1.47 -10.96
CA ALA A 373 -25.14 -1.01 -12.02
C ALA A 373 -23.81 -0.50 -11.43
N LEU A 374 -23.86 0.27 -10.34
CA LEU A 374 -22.66 0.74 -9.66
C LEU A 374 -21.86 -0.42 -9.07
N ALA A 375 -22.52 -1.36 -8.40
CA ALA A 375 -21.88 -2.57 -7.89
C ALA A 375 -21.23 -3.39 -9.01
N ALA A 376 -21.89 -3.52 -10.16
CA ALA A 376 -21.36 -4.23 -11.33
C ALA A 376 -20.10 -3.54 -11.89
N VAL A 377 -20.10 -2.21 -12.04
CA VAL A 377 -18.94 -1.45 -12.52
C VAL A 377 -17.74 -1.60 -11.58
N TYR A 378 -17.95 -1.46 -10.26
CA TYR A 378 -16.88 -1.67 -9.28
C TYR A 378 -16.40 -3.13 -9.25
N PHE A 379 -17.29 -4.10 -9.39
CA PHE A 379 -16.91 -5.52 -9.46
C PHE A 379 -16.10 -5.83 -10.73
N ILE A 380 -16.45 -5.24 -11.87
CA ILE A 380 -15.65 -5.34 -13.10
C ILE A 380 -14.28 -4.69 -12.93
N ALA A 381 -14.19 -3.56 -12.21
CA ALA A 381 -12.91 -2.91 -11.91
C ALA A 381 -11.94 -3.85 -11.15
N LYS A 382 -12.47 -4.72 -10.27
CA LYS A 382 -11.67 -5.76 -9.58
C LYS A 382 -10.96 -6.72 -10.55
N PHE A 383 -11.49 -6.92 -11.75
CA PHE A 383 -10.83 -7.74 -12.78
C PHE A 383 -9.57 -7.06 -13.34
N PHE A 384 -9.60 -5.74 -13.50
CA PHE A 384 -8.45 -4.96 -13.96
C PHE A 384 -7.35 -4.92 -12.91
N GLU A 385 -7.71 -4.73 -11.64
CA GLU A 385 -6.78 -4.78 -10.50
C GLU A 385 -6.08 -6.14 -10.37
N ALA A 386 -6.87 -7.23 -10.41
CA ALA A 386 -6.31 -8.57 -10.38
C ALA A 386 -5.46 -8.88 -11.63
N LYS A 387 -5.83 -8.34 -12.81
CA LYS A 387 -4.99 -8.45 -14.01
C LYS A 387 -3.67 -7.71 -13.79
N ALA A 388 -3.68 -6.53 -13.18
CA ALA A 388 -2.46 -5.76 -12.92
C ALA A 388 -1.50 -6.48 -11.96
N ASP A 389 -2.02 -7.11 -10.90
CA ASP A 389 -1.22 -7.98 -10.03
C ASP A 389 -0.53 -9.10 -10.81
N LEU A 390 -1.31 -9.77 -11.66
CA LEU A 390 -0.85 -10.91 -12.43
C LEU A 390 0.17 -10.51 -13.50
N GLU A 391 -0.05 -9.39 -14.17
CA GLU A 391 0.84 -8.88 -15.20
C GLU A 391 2.16 -8.37 -14.60
N SER A 392 2.11 -7.72 -13.43
CA SER A 392 3.32 -7.38 -12.66
C SER A 392 4.13 -8.63 -12.31
N ALA A 393 3.47 -9.65 -11.76
CA ALA A 393 4.11 -10.94 -11.45
C ALA A 393 4.74 -11.58 -12.70
N ILE A 394 4.04 -11.58 -13.86
CA ILE A 394 4.55 -12.13 -15.14
C ILE A 394 5.76 -11.36 -15.64
N ARG A 395 5.73 -10.04 -15.63
CA ARG A 395 6.79 -9.21 -16.22
C ARG A 395 8.02 -9.12 -15.33
N LEU A 396 7.84 -9.16 -14.01
CA LEU A 396 8.93 -9.02 -13.04
C LEU A 396 9.44 -10.37 -12.52
N GLY A 397 8.64 -11.42 -12.59
CA GLY A 397 9.01 -12.78 -12.20
C GLY A 397 9.09 -13.01 -10.69
N ARG A 398 8.47 -12.14 -9.89
CA ARG A 398 8.52 -12.18 -8.41
C ARG A 398 7.14 -11.93 -7.79
N PRO A 399 6.18 -12.87 -7.90
CA PRO A 399 4.85 -12.72 -7.30
C PRO A 399 4.89 -12.55 -5.78
N GLU A 400 5.83 -13.21 -5.11
CA GLU A 400 6.02 -13.18 -3.66
C GLU A 400 6.36 -11.78 -3.14
N VAL A 401 7.19 -11.03 -3.86
CA VAL A 401 7.59 -9.65 -3.50
C VAL A 401 6.40 -8.70 -3.60
N LEU A 402 5.56 -8.84 -4.63
CA LEU A 402 4.32 -8.05 -4.72
C LEU A 402 3.34 -8.42 -3.59
N ALA A 403 3.23 -9.70 -3.25
CA ALA A 403 2.38 -10.14 -2.14
C ALA A 403 2.84 -9.55 -0.80
N GLU A 404 4.15 -9.47 -0.57
CA GLU A 404 4.73 -8.83 0.61
C GLU A 404 4.48 -7.33 0.65
N ALA A 405 4.70 -6.62 -0.45
CA ALA A 405 4.41 -5.19 -0.57
C ALA A 405 2.93 -4.88 -0.26
N LEU A 406 2.02 -5.66 -0.84
CA LEU A 406 0.57 -5.55 -0.60
C LEU A 406 0.20 -5.82 0.87
N ARG A 407 0.86 -6.79 1.52
CA ARG A 407 0.67 -7.05 2.96
C ARG A 407 1.15 -5.88 3.81
N LYS A 408 2.33 -5.33 3.55
CA LYS A 408 2.87 -4.18 4.29
C LYS A 408 1.93 -2.97 4.16
N ILE A 409 1.54 -2.61 2.94
CA ILE A 409 0.67 -1.44 2.70
C ILE A 409 -0.72 -1.63 3.35
N GLY A 410 -1.30 -2.82 3.23
CA GLY A 410 -2.70 -3.06 3.59
C GLY A 410 -2.94 -3.90 4.84
N PHE A 411 -1.95 -4.07 5.72
CA PHE A 411 -2.03 -4.98 6.88
C PHE A 411 -3.28 -4.74 7.76
N ARG A 412 -3.72 -3.49 7.93
CA ARG A 412 -4.95 -3.15 8.66
C ARG A 412 -6.19 -3.77 8.03
N ARG A 413 -6.28 -3.76 6.69
CA ARG A 413 -7.41 -4.37 5.97
C ARG A 413 -7.37 -5.89 6.11
N LEU A 414 -6.16 -6.49 6.02
CA LEU A 414 -5.97 -7.93 6.25
C LEU A 414 -6.45 -8.38 7.64
N GLN A 415 -6.29 -7.55 8.68
CA GLN A 415 -6.80 -7.87 10.01
C GLN A 415 -8.32 -8.09 10.02
N PHE A 416 -9.09 -7.19 9.39
CA PHE A 416 -10.54 -7.31 9.30
C PHE A 416 -10.97 -8.46 8.39
N GLU A 417 -10.28 -8.66 7.27
CA GLU A 417 -10.55 -9.73 6.30
C GLU A 417 -10.28 -11.15 6.84
N ARG A 418 -9.77 -11.31 8.06
CA ARG A 418 -9.70 -12.61 8.76
C ARG A 418 -11.08 -13.16 9.12
N MET A 419 -12.03 -12.26 9.39
CA MET A 419 -13.40 -12.65 9.72
C MET A 419 -14.18 -12.96 8.44
N PRO A 420 -14.84 -14.12 8.33
CA PRO A 420 -15.59 -14.48 7.13
C PRO A 420 -16.60 -13.41 6.71
N THR A 421 -17.37 -12.86 7.66
CA THR A 421 -18.36 -11.79 7.42
C THR A 421 -17.78 -10.57 6.72
N TYR A 422 -16.59 -10.14 7.14
CA TYR A 422 -15.89 -9.01 6.54
C TYR A 422 -15.37 -9.32 5.13
N ARG A 423 -15.02 -10.57 4.82
CA ARG A 423 -14.58 -10.95 3.46
C ARG A 423 -15.66 -10.66 2.43
N LEU A 424 -16.90 -11.06 2.70
CA LEU A 424 -18.01 -10.82 1.78
C LEU A 424 -18.30 -9.31 1.64
N GLN A 425 -18.26 -8.58 2.76
CA GLN A 425 -18.45 -7.13 2.73
C GLN A 425 -17.39 -6.43 1.88
N GLU A 426 -16.12 -6.84 1.96
CA GLU A 426 -15.03 -6.26 1.17
C GLU A 426 -15.18 -6.56 -0.34
N TRP A 427 -15.75 -7.72 -0.71
CA TRP A 427 -16.11 -8.00 -2.10
C TRP A 427 -17.22 -7.09 -2.63
N LEU A 428 -18.22 -6.78 -1.80
CA LEU A 428 -19.38 -5.95 -2.19
C LEU A 428 -19.13 -4.45 -2.05
N ARG A 429 -18.04 -4.05 -1.40
CA ARG A 429 -17.65 -2.66 -1.24
C ARG A 429 -17.40 -1.99 -2.59
N TRP A 430 -17.84 -0.73 -2.71
CA TRP A 430 -17.56 0.16 -3.85
C TRP A 430 -16.10 0.63 -3.85
N ASP A 431 -15.22 -0.34 -4.01
CA ASP A 431 -13.78 -0.23 -4.10
C ASP A 431 -13.36 -1.03 -5.34
N PRO A 432 -12.61 -0.43 -6.29
CA PRO A 432 -12.16 -1.17 -7.46
C PRO A 432 -11.21 -2.31 -7.08
N HIS A 433 -10.58 -2.30 -5.91
CA HIS A 433 -9.66 -3.36 -5.49
C HIS A 433 -10.40 -4.60 -4.99
N PRO A 434 -10.02 -5.82 -5.43
CA PRO A 434 -10.42 -7.04 -4.76
C PRO A 434 -9.94 -7.04 -3.30
N PRO A 435 -10.57 -7.83 -2.41
CA PRO A 435 -10.09 -8.01 -1.04
C PRO A 435 -8.62 -8.40 -1.00
N LEU A 436 -7.91 -7.86 -0.02
CA LEU A 436 -6.46 -7.97 0.05
C LEU A 436 -5.99 -9.41 0.31
N TYR A 437 -6.70 -10.15 1.16
CA TYR A 437 -6.44 -11.57 1.42
C TYR A 437 -6.47 -12.39 0.13
N PHE A 438 -7.40 -12.05 -0.77
CA PHE A 438 -7.55 -12.73 -2.05
C PHE A 438 -6.37 -12.40 -2.97
N ARG A 439 -5.99 -11.12 -3.10
CA ARG A 439 -4.85 -10.68 -3.92
C ARG A 439 -3.55 -11.35 -3.47
N VAL A 440 -3.27 -11.29 -2.17
CA VAL A 440 -2.06 -11.88 -1.55
C VAL A 440 -2.04 -13.39 -1.74
N SER A 441 -3.11 -14.10 -1.36
CA SER A 441 -3.17 -15.56 -1.49
C SER A 441 -3.05 -16.01 -2.95
N ARG A 442 -3.64 -15.24 -3.87
CA ARG A 442 -3.55 -15.53 -5.31
C ARG A 442 -2.11 -15.44 -5.82
N LEU A 443 -1.36 -14.41 -5.42
CA LEU A 443 0.04 -14.25 -5.81
C LEU A 443 0.93 -15.36 -5.25
N GLU A 444 0.77 -15.70 -3.97
CA GLU A 444 1.57 -16.77 -3.34
C GLU A 444 1.31 -18.17 -3.89
N ARG A 445 0.13 -18.41 -4.48
CA ARG A 445 -0.17 -19.68 -5.14
C ARG A 445 0.45 -19.80 -6.54
N ILE A 446 1.03 -18.74 -7.08
CA ILE A 446 1.67 -18.78 -8.40
C ILE A 446 3.05 -19.43 -8.23
N SER A 447 3.14 -20.71 -8.58
CA SER A 447 4.40 -21.45 -8.62
C SER A 447 5.15 -21.28 -9.94
N ASP A 448 4.42 -21.05 -11.04
CA ASP A 448 4.98 -20.90 -12.38
C ASP A 448 4.18 -19.85 -13.15
N VAL A 449 4.86 -18.74 -13.42
CA VAL A 449 4.28 -17.56 -14.03
C VAL A 449 4.18 -17.69 -15.55
N GLU A 450 4.96 -18.58 -16.17
CA GLU A 450 5.01 -18.77 -17.62
C GLU A 450 3.80 -19.53 -18.16
N LYS A 451 3.14 -20.32 -17.31
CA LYS A 451 1.90 -21.05 -17.66
C LYS A 451 0.70 -20.13 -17.92
N ILE A 452 0.83 -18.83 -17.65
CA ILE A 452 -0.28 -17.87 -17.66
C ILE A 452 -0.38 -17.16 -19.01
N LYS A 453 -1.12 -17.77 -19.96
CA LYS A 453 -1.26 -17.22 -21.32
C LYS A 453 -2.21 -16.02 -21.44
N HIS A 454 -3.29 -15.99 -20.66
CA HIS A 454 -4.33 -14.95 -20.74
C HIS A 454 -4.59 -14.32 -19.36
N PRO A 455 -3.83 -13.28 -18.97
CA PRO A 455 -3.91 -12.69 -17.63
C PRO A 455 -5.31 -12.17 -17.29
N PHE A 456 -5.97 -11.48 -18.23
CA PHE A 456 -7.29 -10.89 -17.99
C PHE A 456 -8.38 -11.95 -17.80
N ILE A 457 -8.45 -12.97 -18.67
CA ILE A 457 -9.43 -14.06 -18.56
C ILE A 457 -9.22 -14.83 -17.26
N ARG A 458 -7.96 -15.09 -16.89
CA ARG A 458 -7.63 -15.72 -15.62
C ARG A 458 -8.09 -14.87 -14.43
N SER A 459 -7.84 -13.56 -14.46
CA SER A 459 -8.32 -12.64 -13.42
C SER A 459 -9.83 -12.61 -13.27
N ILE A 460 -10.60 -12.68 -14.36
CA ILE A 460 -12.07 -12.78 -14.30
C ILE A 460 -12.47 -14.07 -13.57
N LYS A 461 -11.94 -15.22 -14.00
CA LYS A 461 -12.25 -16.53 -13.39
C LYS A 461 -11.89 -16.55 -11.90
N ASP A 462 -10.70 -16.07 -11.56
CA ASP A 462 -10.20 -16.07 -10.18
C ASP A 462 -11.06 -15.17 -9.28
N ASN A 463 -11.45 -13.97 -9.74
CA ASN A 463 -12.30 -13.07 -8.95
C ASN A 463 -13.70 -13.65 -8.74
N ILE A 464 -14.32 -14.23 -9.77
CA ILE A 464 -15.64 -14.87 -9.65
C ILE A 464 -15.56 -16.03 -8.66
N ALA A 465 -14.53 -16.88 -8.77
CA ALA A 465 -14.32 -17.99 -7.84
C ALA A 465 -14.10 -17.50 -6.40
N GLY A 466 -13.27 -16.47 -6.20
CA GLY A 466 -13.00 -15.88 -4.88
C GLY A 466 -14.25 -15.26 -4.24
N PHE A 467 -15.10 -14.62 -5.04
CA PHE A 467 -16.38 -14.09 -4.58
C PHE A 467 -17.36 -15.21 -4.17
N ILE A 468 -17.49 -16.26 -4.99
CA ILE A 468 -18.33 -17.43 -4.68
C ILE A 468 -17.84 -18.13 -3.41
N GLU A 469 -16.52 -18.26 -3.23
CA GLU A 469 -15.93 -18.81 -2.01
C GLU A 469 -16.29 -17.97 -0.77
N ALA A 470 -16.19 -16.64 -0.86
CA ALA A 470 -16.56 -15.74 0.22
C ALA A 470 -18.06 -15.82 0.58
N LEU A 471 -18.93 -16.04 -0.41
CA LEU A 471 -20.37 -16.29 -0.21
C LEU A 471 -20.62 -17.62 0.51
N ARG A 472 -19.94 -18.69 0.10
CA ARG A 472 -20.09 -20.02 0.73
C ARG A 472 -19.63 -20.05 2.18
N MET A 473 -18.62 -19.28 2.54
CA MET A 473 -18.12 -19.18 3.91
C MET A 473 -19.04 -18.42 4.88
N GLN A 474 -20.16 -17.84 4.41
CA GLN A 474 -21.20 -17.27 5.27
C GLN A 474 -22.25 -18.29 5.73
N GLN A 475 -22.29 -19.46 5.10
CA GLN A 475 -23.16 -20.59 5.44
C GLN A 475 -22.40 -21.53 6.37
#